data_AF-A0A954PMF7-F1
#
_entry.id   AF-A0A954PMF7-F1
#
_cell.length_a   1.000
_cell.length_b   1.000
_cell.length_c   1.000
_cell.angle_alpha   90.00
_cell.angle_beta   90.00
_cell.angle_gamma   90.00
#
_symmetry.space_group_name_H-M   'P 1'
#
loop_
_entity.id
_entity.type
_entity.pdbx_description
1 polymer ?
#
loop_
_entity_poly.entity_id
_entity_poly.type
_entity_poly.pdbx_seq_one_letter_code
_entity_poly.pdbx_strand_id
1 'polypeptide(L)'
;MKFFLPLVMLLSSLGATLQADERPSKKVYECRYMEDAPYGVTAWEASEMVKSGSGKESRFVPYNSAAAQGLILDATADRDVSGDPELQDHETSFYMVYNSKGWYIYIHCQEPEIESFVDERKEISLELYFSPGLSRVPYYQMMVRQLSGQVHHYDWGMPHRHFRSLSDSIKVESLPLETGVGTAIFVPWEPLYDQLPLKNDTWRFSLMRWGPSVTWGGKVHDIGNFGQVHFQPPTAENRVALQRRLVRAGWFNFLATAKAATTLWSDEEMGDLDFYESSLKPAIERQQALGESLGEPKSWNAASIQQGMERLEDWMEFHYHIAELRSQYLLDKRFAPHSAE
;
A
#
# COMPACT_ATOMS: atom_id res chain seq x y z
N MET A 1 -47.92 1.80 -48.71
CA MET A 1 -46.62 1.11 -48.89
C MET A 1 -45.73 1.44 -47.72
N LYS A 2 -45.48 0.45 -46.84
CA LYS A 2 -44.57 0.51 -45.71
C LYS A 2 -43.54 -0.61 -45.91
N PHE A 3 -42.25 -0.29 -46.00
CA PHE A 3 -41.12 -1.22 -45.85
C PHE A 3 -39.97 -0.41 -45.23
N PHE A 4 -39.73 -0.55 -43.92
CA PHE A 4 -38.78 -1.49 -43.29
C PHE A 4 -37.32 -1.17 -43.61
N LEU A 5 -36.69 -0.39 -42.72
CA LEU A 5 -35.23 -0.31 -42.55
C LEU A 5 -34.79 -1.47 -41.63
N PRO A 6 -33.65 -2.13 -41.88
CA PRO A 6 -33.12 -3.13 -40.96
C PRO A 6 -32.33 -2.48 -39.83
N LEU A 7 -32.66 -2.91 -38.62
CA LEU A 7 -31.92 -2.72 -37.38
C LEU A 7 -30.66 -3.60 -37.43
N VAL A 8 -29.49 -2.99 -37.55
CA VAL A 8 -28.21 -3.66 -37.26
C VAL A 8 -27.77 -3.22 -35.86
N MET A 9 -28.05 -4.05 -34.86
CA MET A 9 -27.32 -4.05 -33.60
C MET A 9 -26.37 -5.25 -33.62
N LEU A 10 -25.09 -5.03 -33.31
CA LEU A 10 -24.29 -5.84 -32.39
C LEU A 10 -22.85 -5.28 -32.25
N LEU A 11 -22.53 -4.96 -30.99
CA LEU A 11 -21.26 -5.12 -30.27
C LEU A 11 -19.95 -4.57 -30.85
N SER A 12 -19.43 -3.54 -30.18
CA SER A 12 -18.07 -3.55 -29.62
C SER A 12 -17.82 -2.30 -28.77
N SER A 13 -17.92 -2.41 -27.44
CA SER A 13 -17.32 -1.45 -26.52
C SER A 13 -16.79 -2.16 -25.27
N LEU A 14 -15.81 -3.03 -25.49
CA LEU A 14 -14.85 -3.47 -24.46
C LEU A 14 -13.56 -2.72 -24.77
N GLY A 15 -13.32 -1.60 -24.09
CA GLY A 15 -12.14 -0.77 -24.29
C GLY A 15 -12.38 0.70 -24.04
N ALA A 16 -12.85 1.06 -22.85
CA ALA A 16 -12.89 2.46 -22.42
C ALA A 16 -12.85 2.54 -20.90
N THR A 17 -11.66 2.37 -20.30
CA THR A 17 -11.37 2.77 -18.91
C THR A 17 -9.85 2.75 -18.62
N LEU A 18 -9.01 3.28 -19.52
CA LEU A 18 -7.57 3.46 -19.20
C LEU A 18 -6.93 4.76 -19.73
N GLN A 19 -7.61 5.59 -20.53
CA GLN A 19 -6.91 6.66 -21.28
C GLN A 19 -6.77 8.03 -20.59
N ALA A 20 -7.30 8.25 -19.38
CA ALA A 20 -7.27 9.60 -18.77
C ALA A 20 -6.01 9.93 -17.97
N ASP A 21 -5.19 8.94 -17.58
CA ASP A 21 -4.06 9.15 -16.64
C ASP A 21 -2.67 8.79 -17.20
N GLU A 22 -2.62 8.22 -18.41
CA GLU A 22 -1.38 8.02 -19.18
C GLU A 22 -0.94 9.35 -19.80
N ARG A 23 -0.41 10.26 -18.96
CA ARG A 23 0.34 11.41 -19.48
C ARG A 23 1.66 10.89 -20.04
N PRO A 24 2.00 11.12 -21.33
CA PRO A 24 3.18 10.55 -22.00
C PRO A 24 4.54 11.00 -21.43
N SER A 25 4.57 11.86 -20.39
CA SER A 25 5.80 12.37 -19.75
C SER A 25 6.11 11.78 -18.37
N LYS A 26 5.25 10.92 -17.80
CA LYS A 26 5.48 10.35 -16.45
C LYS A 26 6.58 9.29 -16.47
N LYS A 27 7.47 9.32 -15.47
CA LYS A 27 8.43 8.24 -15.26
C LYS A 27 7.69 6.97 -14.82
N VAL A 28 8.05 5.85 -15.41
CA VAL A 28 7.51 4.52 -15.08
C VAL A 28 8.66 3.64 -14.60
N TYR A 29 8.44 2.94 -13.50
CA TYR A 29 9.31 1.89 -12.96
C TYR A 29 8.61 0.53 -13.08
N GLU A 30 9.31 -0.47 -13.61
CA GLU A 30 8.79 -1.84 -13.76
C GLU A 30 9.13 -2.68 -12.52
N CYS A 31 8.13 -2.94 -11.68
CA CYS A 31 8.25 -3.74 -10.47
C CYS A 31 7.99 -5.22 -10.78
N ARG A 32 9.06 -6.00 -10.82
CA ARG A 32 9.00 -7.44 -11.14
C ARG A 32 8.71 -8.31 -9.93
N TYR A 33 8.13 -9.49 -10.19
CA TYR A 33 8.00 -10.52 -9.17
C TYR A 33 9.36 -11.16 -8.88
N MET A 34 9.71 -11.34 -7.61
CA MET A 34 10.93 -12.03 -7.18
C MET A 34 10.66 -12.82 -5.89
N GLU A 35 10.58 -14.15 -5.98
CA GLU A 35 10.27 -15.01 -4.82
C GLU A 35 11.19 -14.71 -3.63
N ASP A 36 12.50 -14.78 -3.87
CA ASP A 36 13.56 -14.52 -2.89
C ASP A 36 14.01 -13.04 -2.91
N ALA A 37 13.05 -12.12 -2.72
CA ALA A 37 13.34 -10.69 -2.63
C ALA A 37 14.30 -10.39 -1.45
N PRO A 38 15.36 -9.59 -1.65
CA PRO A 38 16.28 -9.22 -0.56
C PRO A 38 15.55 -8.46 0.55
N TYR A 39 15.88 -8.78 1.81
CA TYR A 39 15.26 -8.18 2.98
C TYR A 39 16.32 -7.54 3.87
N GLY A 40 16.21 -6.22 4.08
CA GLY A 40 17.23 -5.41 4.76
C GLY A 40 18.33 -4.91 3.81
N VAL A 41 19.02 -3.87 4.24
CA VAL A 41 20.05 -3.15 3.46
C VAL A 41 21.19 -4.09 3.09
N THR A 42 21.69 -4.88 4.05
CA THR A 42 22.82 -5.81 3.80
C THR A 42 22.48 -6.85 2.73
N ALA A 43 21.25 -7.39 2.73
CA ALA A 43 20.81 -8.35 1.74
C ALA A 43 20.69 -7.72 0.34
N TRP A 44 20.22 -6.47 0.28
CA TRP A 44 20.14 -5.71 -0.97
C TRP A 44 21.53 -5.43 -1.55
N GLU A 45 22.47 -4.94 -0.76
CA GLU A 45 23.86 -4.69 -1.17
C GLU A 45 24.55 -5.97 -1.67
N ALA A 46 24.25 -7.11 -1.06
CA ALA A 46 24.77 -8.40 -1.49
C ALA A 46 24.09 -8.95 -2.76
N SER A 47 22.95 -8.39 -3.18
CA SER A 47 22.15 -8.93 -4.28
C SER A 47 22.78 -8.69 -5.66
N GLU A 48 22.53 -9.60 -6.59
CA GLU A 48 22.97 -9.44 -7.99
C GLU A 48 22.30 -8.24 -8.68
N MET A 49 21.11 -7.82 -8.23
CA MET A 49 20.44 -6.63 -8.77
C MET A 49 21.26 -5.37 -8.53
N VAL A 50 21.70 -5.15 -7.29
CA VAL A 50 22.48 -3.97 -6.92
C VAL A 50 23.86 -4.03 -7.56
N LYS A 51 24.54 -5.18 -7.50
CA LYS A 51 25.88 -5.36 -8.09
C LYS A 51 25.92 -5.17 -9.61
N SER A 52 24.89 -5.63 -10.33
CA SER A 52 24.81 -5.49 -11.79
C SER A 52 24.15 -4.18 -12.24
N GLY A 53 23.51 -3.45 -11.34
CA GLY A 53 22.65 -2.31 -11.68
C GLY A 53 21.34 -2.69 -12.39
N SER A 54 20.99 -3.99 -12.43
CA SER A 54 19.77 -4.45 -13.10
C SER A 54 18.52 -3.96 -12.36
N GLY A 55 17.72 -3.15 -13.05
CA GLY A 55 16.52 -2.53 -12.47
C GLY A 55 16.82 -1.28 -11.64
N LYS A 56 18.04 -0.72 -11.72
CA LYS A 56 18.38 0.55 -11.08
C LYS A 56 17.58 1.69 -11.72
N GLU A 57 16.94 2.49 -10.89
CA GLU A 57 16.33 3.75 -11.29
C GLU A 57 17.05 4.91 -10.60
N SER A 58 17.67 5.78 -11.39
CA SER A 58 18.46 6.92 -10.91
C SER A 58 18.12 8.25 -11.59
N ARG A 59 17.03 8.32 -12.36
CA ARG A 59 16.61 9.53 -13.08
C ARG A 59 15.98 10.56 -12.13
N PHE A 60 16.66 10.92 -11.05
CA PHE A 60 16.24 12.00 -10.15
C PHE A 60 16.55 13.36 -10.78
N VAL A 61 15.76 14.38 -10.41
CA VAL A 61 15.97 15.76 -10.84
C VAL A 61 16.06 16.68 -9.62
N PRO A 62 16.82 17.79 -9.70
CA PRO A 62 16.83 18.81 -8.65
C PRO A 62 15.42 19.24 -8.22
N TYR A 63 15.20 19.34 -6.91
CA TYR A 63 13.93 19.80 -6.36
C TYR A 63 13.94 21.33 -6.15
N ASN A 64 13.16 22.07 -6.94
CA ASN A 64 13.04 23.52 -6.79
C ASN A 64 11.94 23.87 -5.75
N SER A 65 12.34 24.10 -4.50
CA SER A 65 11.45 24.42 -3.38
C SER A 65 10.72 25.77 -3.54
N ALA A 66 11.35 26.77 -4.16
CA ALA A 66 10.72 28.07 -4.44
C ALA A 66 9.56 27.94 -5.45
N ALA A 67 9.71 27.06 -6.46
CA ALA A 67 8.64 26.75 -7.41
C ALA A 67 7.54 25.85 -6.82
N ALA A 68 7.78 25.18 -5.70
CA ALA A 68 6.76 24.39 -4.99
C ALA A 68 5.85 25.27 -4.12
N GLN A 69 6.36 26.36 -3.54
CA GLN A 69 5.54 27.34 -2.80
C GLN A 69 4.53 28.07 -3.70
N GLY A 70 4.79 28.14 -5.02
CA GLY A 70 3.89 28.74 -6.02
C GLY A 70 2.70 27.88 -6.45
N LEU A 71 2.49 26.68 -5.86
CA LEU A 71 1.42 25.72 -6.19
C LEU A 71 -0.02 26.25 -6.04
N ILE A 72 -0.22 27.49 -5.58
CA ILE A 72 -1.52 28.16 -5.60
C ILE A 72 -1.88 28.66 -7.02
N LEU A 73 -0.92 28.88 -7.93
CA LEU A 73 -1.18 29.65 -9.16
C LEU A 73 -0.92 28.95 -10.50
N ASP A 74 -0.12 27.87 -10.59
CA ASP A 74 -0.02 27.14 -11.85
C ASP A 74 0.56 25.72 -11.70
N ALA A 75 -0.28 24.70 -11.91
CA ALA A 75 0.07 23.28 -11.80
C ALA A 75 0.54 22.67 -13.15
N THR A 76 0.67 23.47 -14.22
CA THR A 76 1.00 22.95 -15.57
C THR A 76 2.31 23.48 -16.16
N ALA A 77 3.05 24.31 -15.42
CA ALA A 77 4.31 24.86 -15.90
C ALA A 77 5.45 23.82 -15.83
N ASP A 78 5.69 23.10 -16.92
CA ASP A 78 6.97 22.41 -17.18
C ASP A 78 8.07 23.47 -17.35
N ARG A 79 9.13 23.37 -16.54
CA ARG A 79 10.29 24.26 -16.62
C ARG A 79 11.55 23.43 -16.73
N ASP A 80 12.44 23.85 -17.64
CA ASP A 80 13.73 23.20 -17.89
C ASP A 80 14.52 23.08 -16.59
N VAL A 81 14.80 21.84 -16.18
CA VAL A 81 15.67 21.54 -15.06
C VAL A 81 17.07 21.34 -15.63
N SER A 82 17.87 22.42 -15.67
CA SER A 82 19.30 22.30 -15.92
C SER A 82 19.94 21.52 -14.76
N GLY A 83 20.87 20.61 -15.06
CA GLY A 83 21.61 19.86 -14.05
C GLY A 83 22.33 20.80 -13.08
N ASP A 84 22.18 20.54 -11.79
CA ASP A 84 22.83 21.29 -10.72
C ASP A 84 24.21 20.66 -10.46
N PRO A 85 25.33 21.39 -10.67
CA PRO A 85 26.67 20.90 -10.39
C PRO A 85 26.87 20.48 -8.93
N GLU A 86 26.09 21.03 -7.98
CA GLU A 86 26.16 20.66 -6.55
C GLU A 86 25.57 19.26 -6.27
N LEU A 87 24.87 18.66 -7.24
CA LEU A 87 24.38 17.27 -7.15
C LEU A 87 25.37 16.27 -7.75
N GLN A 88 26.47 16.74 -8.31
CA GLN A 88 27.55 15.87 -8.78
C GLN A 88 28.05 15.05 -7.59
N ASP A 89 28.11 13.73 -7.74
CA ASP A 89 28.47 12.75 -6.69
C ASP A 89 27.44 12.50 -5.57
N HIS A 90 26.25 13.11 -5.61
CA HIS A 90 25.13 12.83 -4.70
C HIS A 90 23.99 12.05 -5.39
N GLU A 91 24.34 11.05 -6.20
CA GLU A 91 23.33 10.25 -6.90
C GLU A 91 22.34 9.62 -5.92
N THR A 92 21.05 9.66 -6.27
CA THR A 92 20.01 8.90 -5.57
C THR A 92 19.47 7.86 -6.52
N SER A 93 19.35 6.63 -6.07
CA SER A 93 18.78 5.55 -6.86
C SER A 93 17.91 4.64 -6.03
N PHE A 94 17.03 3.91 -6.70
CA PHE A 94 16.25 2.87 -6.04
C PHE A 94 16.05 1.64 -6.92
N TYR A 95 15.67 0.55 -6.25
CA TYR A 95 15.26 -0.72 -6.80
C TYR A 95 13.96 -1.14 -6.12
N MET A 96 13.08 -1.79 -6.86
CA MET A 96 11.86 -2.36 -6.32
C MET A 96 11.59 -3.73 -6.93
N VAL A 97 11.13 -4.63 -6.06
CA VAL A 97 10.58 -5.93 -6.42
C VAL A 97 9.42 -6.25 -5.50
N TYR A 98 8.64 -7.26 -5.85
CA TYR A 98 7.58 -7.73 -4.98
C TYR A 98 7.46 -9.25 -5.00
N ASN A 99 6.84 -9.82 -3.97
CA ASN A 99 6.58 -11.26 -3.90
C ASN A 99 5.24 -11.56 -3.23
N SER A 100 5.01 -12.82 -2.86
CA SER A 100 3.80 -13.23 -2.14
C SER A 100 3.60 -12.55 -0.78
N LYS A 101 4.65 -11.96 -0.19
CA LYS A 101 4.62 -11.34 1.16
C LYS A 101 4.39 -9.82 1.12
N GLY A 102 4.92 -9.13 0.13
CA GLY A 102 4.83 -7.67 0.07
C GLY A 102 5.64 -7.03 -1.06
N TRP A 103 5.79 -5.72 -0.96
CA TRP A 103 6.58 -4.87 -1.82
C TRP A 103 7.87 -4.44 -1.11
N TYR A 104 9.00 -4.56 -1.81
CA TYR A 104 10.33 -4.32 -1.29
C TYR A 104 10.93 -3.18 -2.10
N ILE A 105 11.40 -2.15 -1.40
CA ILE A 105 12.00 -0.96 -1.99
C ILE A 105 13.38 -0.81 -1.35
N TYR A 106 14.41 -0.69 -2.17
CA TYR A 106 15.75 -0.37 -1.73
C TYR A 106 16.17 0.96 -2.32
N ILE A 107 16.65 1.87 -1.50
CA ILE A 107 17.06 3.22 -1.89
C ILE A 107 18.51 3.39 -1.47
N HIS A 108 19.35 3.81 -2.41
CA HIS A 108 20.73 4.17 -2.15
C HIS A 108 20.91 5.67 -2.41
N CYS A 109 21.31 6.39 -1.37
CA CYS A 109 21.67 7.80 -1.42
C CYS A 109 23.18 7.90 -1.32
N GLN A 110 23.85 8.19 -2.44
CA GLN A 110 25.28 8.44 -2.43
C GLN A 110 25.55 9.73 -1.69
N GLU A 111 26.49 9.68 -0.74
CA GLU A 111 26.89 10.80 0.10
C GLU A 111 28.40 10.70 0.34
N PRO A 112 29.23 11.43 -0.43
CA PRO A 112 30.69 11.35 -0.33
C PRO A 112 31.23 11.68 1.06
N GLU A 113 30.50 12.51 1.82
CA GLU A 113 30.87 12.95 3.16
C GLU A 113 30.13 12.17 4.26
N ILE A 114 29.70 10.93 3.98
CA ILE A 114 28.88 10.15 4.93
C ILE A 114 29.50 10.01 6.32
N GLU A 115 30.83 9.89 6.42
CA GLU A 115 31.53 9.83 7.70
C GLU A 115 31.28 11.11 8.53
N SER A 116 31.36 12.30 7.92
CA SER A 116 31.01 13.57 8.59
C SER A 116 29.55 13.60 9.02
N PHE A 117 28.64 13.06 8.19
CA PHE A 117 27.22 13.01 8.58
C PHE A 117 26.99 12.15 9.81
N VAL A 118 27.65 10.99 9.88
CA VAL A 118 27.58 10.08 11.02
C VAL A 118 28.21 10.72 12.27
N ASP A 119 29.41 11.28 12.14
CA ASP A 119 30.16 11.87 13.26
C ASP A 119 29.47 13.12 13.84
N GLU A 120 28.96 13.99 12.97
CA GLU A 120 28.31 15.24 13.35
C GLU A 120 26.80 15.07 13.62
N ARG A 121 26.26 13.86 13.42
CA ARG A 121 24.82 13.57 13.50
C ARG A 121 23.97 14.48 12.60
N LYS A 122 24.50 14.80 11.41
CA LYS A 122 23.69 15.38 10.33
C LYS A 122 22.70 14.33 9.85
N GLU A 123 21.69 14.76 9.11
CA GLU A 123 20.63 13.87 8.70
C GLU A 123 20.35 13.98 7.21
N ILE A 124 20.08 12.83 6.60
CA ILE A 124 19.55 12.71 5.24
C ILE A 124 18.15 12.14 5.41
N SER A 125 17.16 12.79 4.80
CA SER A 125 15.80 12.29 4.89
C SER A 125 15.21 11.96 3.54
N LEU A 126 14.49 10.84 3.51
CA LEU A 126 13.67 10.43 2.39
C LEU A 126 12.23 10.78 2.69
N GLU A 127 11.51 11.14 1.65
CA GLU A 127 10.07 11.33 1.73
C GLU A 127 9.42 10.58 0.57
N LEU A 128 8.61 9.59 0.91
CA LEU A 128 7.99 8.66 -0.02
C LEU A 128 6.50 8.92 -0.08
N TYR A 129 5.97 8.79 -1.29
CA TYR A 129 4.55 8.90 -1.58
C TYR A 129 4.11 7.74 -2.46
N PHE A 130 2.99 7.12 -2.15
CA PHE A 130 2.36 6.21 -3.10
C PHE A 130 0.84 6.13 -2.96
N SER A 131 0.17 5.83 -4.07
CA SER A 131 -1.25 5.51 -4.09
C SER A 131 -1.48 4.19 -4.82
N PRO A 132 -2.16 3.21 -4.20
CA PRO A 132 -2.53 1.98 -4.87
C PRO A 132 -3.57 2.23 -5.98
N GLY A 133 -3.14 2.03 -7.22
CA GLY A 133 -3.91 2.34 -8.41
C GLY A 133 -3.81 3.81 -8.86
N LEU A 134 -4.39 4.10 -10.03
CA LEU A 134 -4.40 5.44 -10.63
C LEU A 134 -5.65 6.26 -10.28
N SER A 135 -6.70 5.68 -9.75
CA SER A 135 -7.95 6.40 -9.47
C SER A 135 -8.17 6.73 -8.00
N ARG A 136 -7.34 6.19 -7.09
CA ARG A 136 -7.58 6.29 -5.65
C ARG A 136 -6.90 7.51 -5.02
N VAL A 137 -7.71 8.21 -4.24
CA VAL A 137 -7.33 9.08 -3.11
C VAL A 137 -8.09 8.55 -1.90
N PRO A 138 -7.49 8.43 -0.71
CA PRO A 138 -6.22 9.03 -0.27
C PRO A 138 -4.97 8.25 -0.70
N TYR A 139 -3.79 8.84 -0.45
CA TYR A 139 -2.47 8.26 -0.71
C TYR A 139 -1.68 8.15 0.61
N TYR A 140 -0.60 7.37 0.60
CA TYR A 140 0.30 7.20 1.73
C TYR A 140 1.51 8.10 1.59
N GLN A 141 1.94 8.69 2.71
CA GLN A 141 3.19 9.43 2.82
C GLN A 141 3.99 8.92 4.01
N MET A 142 5.30 8.80 3.82
CA MET A 142 6.24 8.43 4.86
C MET A 142 7.52 9.27 4.75
N MET A 143 8.02 9.77 5.87
CA MET A 143 9.36 10.38 5.96
C MET A 143 10.28 9.45 6.73
N VAL A 144 11.47 9.18 6.19
CA VAL A 144 12.51 8.37 6.81
C VAL A 144 13.71 9.26 7.07
N ARG A 145 14.10 9.41 8.33
CA ARG A 145 15.34 10.04 8.77
C ARG A 145 16.39 8.93 8.85
N GLN A 146 17.27 8.86 7.84
CA GLN A 146 18.01 7.63 7.56
C GLN A 146 19.05 7.29 8.63
N LEU A 147 19.69 8.29 9.26
CA LEU A 147 20.74 8.04 10.26
C LEU A 147 20.19 7.91 11.68
N SER A 148 19.14 8.67 12.01
CA SER A 148 18.46 8.50 13.30
C SER A 148 17.49 7.31 13.36
N GLY A 149 17.14 6.73 12.20
CA GLY A 149 16.18 5.64 12.09
C GLY A 149 14.73 6.03 12.37
N GLN A 150 14.43 7.34 12.50
CA GLN A 150 13.07 7.81 12.75
C GLN A 150 12.23 7.70 11.48
N VAL A 151 11.02 7.18 11.63
CA VAL A 151 10.05 7.07 10.55
C VAL A 151 8.76 7.78 10.97
N HIS A 152 8.32 8.74 10.16
CA HIS A 152 7.05 9.43 10.33
C HIS A 152 6.09 8.99 9.24
N HIS A 153 4.89 8.58 9.64
CA HIS A 153 3.81 8.22 8.72
C HIS A 153 2.76 9.33 8.73
N TYR A 154 2.26 9.67 7.55
CA TYR A 154 1.20 10.65 7.39
C TYR A 154 0.05 10.03 6.61
N ASP A 155 -1.04 9.81 7.32
CA ASP A 155 -2.27 9.27 6.78
C ASP A 155 -3.15 10.43 6.27
N TRP A 156 -3.26 10.55 4.95
CA TRP A 156 -4.09 11.57 4.30
C TRP A 156 -5.57 11.17 4.18
N GLY A 157 -5.91 9.98 4.67
CA GLY A 157 -7.27 9.47 4.77
C GLY A 157 -7.67 9.25 6.23
N MET A 158 -8.96 9.37 6.50
CA MET A 158 -9.51 8.87 7.75
C MET A 158 -9.56 7.34 7.71
N PRO A 159 -9.29 6.64 8.82
CA PRO A 159 -9.39 5.18 8.86
C PRO A 159 -10.80 4.69 8.47
N HIS A 160 -10.87 3.80 7.49
CA HIS A 160 -12.09 3.07 7.11
C HIS A 160 -11.74 1.72 6.47
N ARG A 161 -12.74 0.90 6.16
CA ARG A 161 -12.60 -0.46 5.56
C ARG A 161 -11.70 -0.56 4.33
N HIS A 162 -11.35 0.55 3.67
CA HIS A 162 -10.53 0.58 2.46
C HIS A 162 -9.35 1.58 2.55
N PHE A 163 -9.09 2.12 3.75
CA PHE A 163 -7.92 2.95 4.04
C PHE A 163 -7.43 2.68 5.46
N ARG A 164 -6.24 2.10 5.56
CA ARG A 164 -5.64 1.63 6.81
C ARG A 164 -4.29 2.29 7.00
N SER A 165 -3.99 2.71 8.21
CA SER A 165 -2.65 3.22 8.52
C SER A 165 -1.60 2.14 8.24
N LEU A 166 -0.45 2.56 7.71
CA LEU A 166 0.67 1.68 7.45
C LEU A 166 1.76 1.74 8.53
N SER A 167 1.60 2.60 9.54
CA SER A 167 2.63 2.90 10.54
C SER A 167 3.16 1.67 11.27
N ASP A 168 2.28 0.73 11.58
CA ASP A 168 2.62 -0.44 12.40
C ASP A 168 3.06 -1.65 11.54
N SER A 169 2.82 -1.54 10.23
CA SER A 169 2.99 -2.64 9.27
C SER A 169 4.28 -2.53 8.47
N ILE A 170 4.66 -1.32 8.06
CA ILE A 170 5.87 -1.10 7.26
C ILE A 170 7.11 -1.37 8.13
N LYS A 171 8.12 -1.98 7.52
CA LYS A 171 9.45 -2.12 8.10
C LYS A 171 10.43 -1.28 7.31
N VAL A 172 11.24 -0.49 8.02
CA VAL A 172 12.28 0.36 7.44
C VAL A 172 13.58 0.07 8.17
N GLU A 173 14.63 -0.13 7.41
CA GLU A 173 16.01 -0.23 7.90
C GLU A 173 16.87 0.73 7.07
N SER A 174 17.68 1.55 7.75
CA SER A 174 18.66 2.41 7.11
C SER A 174 20.02 2.16 7.73
N LEU A 175 21.05 2.00 6.91
CA LEU A 175 22.43 1.77 7.35
C LEU A 175 23.39 2.67 6.55
N PRO A 176 24.37 3.30 7.21
CA PRO A 176 25.48 3.93 6.50
C PRO A 176 26.29 2.85 5.77
N LEU A 177 26.72 3.19 4.56
CA LEU A 177 27.55 2.41 3.64
C LEU A 177 28.82 3.20 3.34
N GLU A 178 29.80 2.55 2.71
CA GLU A 178 31.06 3.22 2.33
C GLU A 178 30.83 4.41 1.37
N THR A 179 29.77 4.36 0.56
CA THR A 179 29.47 5.38 -0.46
C THR A 179 28.31 6.30 -0.10
N GLY A 180 27.66 6.11 1.05
CA GLY A 180 26.46 6.86 1.40
C GLY A 180 25.54 6.11 2.35
N VAL A 181 24.22 6.13 2.11
CA VAL A 181 23.24 5.48 2.98
C VAL A 181 22.30 4.58 2.17
N GLY A 182 22.19 3.33 2.58
CA GLY A 182 21.18 2.39 2.09
C GLY A 182 19.95 2.41 2.97
N THR A 183 18.75 2.41 2.36
CA THR A 183 17.47 2.28 3.05
C THR A 183 16.64 1.17 2.41
N ALA A 184 16.30 0.15 3.19
CA ALA A 184 15.40 -0.92 2.79
C ALA A 184 14.02 -0.71 3.44
N ILE A 185 12.97 -0.73 2.61
CA ILE A 185 11.58 -0.59 3.03
C ILE A 185 10.82 -1.83 2.58
N PHE A 186 10.05 -2.42 3.50
CA PHE A 186 9.13 -3.51 3.23
C PHE A 186 7.70 -3.10 3.57
N VAL A 187 6.84 -3.13 2.56
CA VAL A 187 5.39 -2.89 2.69
C VAL A 187 4.66 -4.23 2.57
N PRO A 188 4.12 -4.78 3.67
CA PRO A 188 3.34 -6.01 3.63
C PRO A 188 2.04 -5.84 2.83
N TRP A 189 1.54 -6.93 2.24
CA TRP A 189 0.29 -6.89 1.48
C TRP A 189 -0.97 -6.86 2.34
N GLU A 190 -0.88 -7.32 3.59
CA GLU A 190 -1.98 -7.42 4.53
C GLU A 190 -2.76 -6.10 4.70
N PRO A 191 -2.14 -4.93 5.00
CA PRO A 191 -2.88 -3.67 5.09
C PRO A 191 -3.42 -3.14 3.74
N LEU A 192 -3.00 -3.74 2.62
CA LEU A 192 -3.38 -3.37 1.25
C LEU A 192 -4.13 -4.52 0.53
N TYR A 193 -4.75 -5.43 1.28
CA TYR A 193 -5.31 -6.67 0.72
C TYR A 193 -6.40 -6.43 -0.34
N ASP A 194 -7.10 -5.29 -0.28
CA ASP A 194 -8.14 -4.89 -1.24
C ASP A 194 -7.58 -4.09 -2.43
N GLN A 195 -6.26 -3.90 -2.48
CA GLN A 195 -5.57 -2.99 -3.41
C GLN A 195 -4.39 -3.66 -4.12
N LEU A 196 -4.29 -4.99 -4.04
CA LEU A 196 -3.17 -5.77 -4.53
C LEU A 196 -2.94 -5.58 -6.03
N PRO A 197 -1.68 -5.49 -6.49
CA PRO A 197 -1.37 -5.29 -7.89
C PRO A 197 -1.42 -6.62 -8.68
N LEU A 198 -2.62 -7.18 -8.80
CA LEU A 198 -2.85 -8.53 -9.35
C LEU A 198 -3.24 -8.53 -10.83
N LYS A 199 -3.58 -7.39 -11.45
CA LYS A 199 -4.11 -7.35 -12.83
C LYS A 199 -3.37 -6.33 -13.69
N ASN A 200 -2.03 -6.36 -13.66
CA ASN A 200 -1.19 -5.41 -14.40
C ASN A 200 -1.48 -3.97 -13.92
N ASP A 201 -1.47 -3.81 -12.60
CA ASP A 201 -1.89 -2.58 -11.96
C ASP A 201 -0.72 -1.60 -11.89
N THR A 202 -1.06 -0.33 -12.11
CA THR A 202 -0.12 0.78 -12.01
C THR A 202 -0.46 1.59 -10.78
N TRP A 203 0.53 1.80 -9.93
CA TRP A 203 0.43 2.63 -8.73
C TRP A 203 1.13 3.96 -8.96
N ARG A 204 0.67 5.01 -8.29
CA ARG A 204 1.45 6.26 -8.24
C ARG A 204 2.57 6.12 -7.23
N PHE A 205 3.73 6.65 -7.55
CA PHE A 205 4.88 6.68 -6.65
C PHE A 205 5.71 7.95 -6.85
N SER A 206 6.16 8.54 -5.75
CA SER A 206 7.19 9.56 -5.75
C SER A 206 8.13 9.36 -4.58
N LEU A 207 9.37 9.78 -4.78
CA LEU A 207 10.43 9.72 -3.80
C LEU A 207 11.23 11.01 -3.89
N MET A 208 11.40 11.64 -2.73
CA MET A 208 12.23 12.81 -2.54
C MET A 208 13.37 12.44 -1.59
N ARG A 209 14.56 12.97 -1.86
CA ARG A 209 15.65 13.04 -0.90
C ARG A 209 15.82 14.49 -0.49
N TRP A 210 16.05 14.71 0.80
CA TRP A 210 16.40 15.98 1.39
C TRP A 210 17.82 15.88 1.93
N GLY A 211 18.72 16.72 1.40
CA GLY A 211 20.17 16.67 1.67
C GLY A 211 20.93 15.75 0.70
N PRO A 212 21.23 16.20 -0.53
CA PRO A 212 20.66 17.37 -1.23
C PRO A 212 19.24 17.12 -1.76
N SER A 213 18.54 18.18 -2.15
CA SER A 213 17.11 18.12 -2.48
C SER A 213 16.85 17.65 -3.92
N VAL A 214 16.40 16.40 -4.08
CA VAL A 214 16.06 15.81 -5.40
C VAL A 214 14.75 15.04 -5.36
N THR A 215 14.11 14.88 -6.54
CA THR A 215 12.87 14.10 -6.68
C THR A 215 12.86 13.19 -7.90
N TRP A 216 12.23 12.03 -7.78
CA TRP A 216 11.97 11.14 -8.91
C TRP A 216 10.60 11.40 -9.56
N GLY A 217 9.52 11.45 -8.77
CA GLY A 217 8.14 11.46 -9.25
C GLY A 217 7.43 12.79 -9.05
N GLY A 218 8.06 13.91 -9.42
CA GLY A 218 7.41 15.23 -9.32
C GLY A 218 7.45 15.85 -7.92
N LYS A 219 6.55 16.79 -7.62
CA LYS A 219 6.63 17.64 -6.43
C LYS A 219 5.85 17.06 -5.24
N VAL A 220 6.19 17.52 -4.04
CA VAL A 220 5.44 17.27 -2.80
C VAL A 220 3.95 17.54 -3.02
N HIS A 221 3.10 16.58 -2.65
CA HIS A 221 1.64 16.61 -2.79
C HIS A 221 1.08 16.79 -4.22
N ASP A 222 1.90 16.70 -5.27
CA ASP A 222 1.47 16.79 -6.66
C ASP A 222 1.15 15.41 -7.25
N ILE A 223 0.15 14.75 -6.67
CA ILE A 223 -0.22 13.36 -6.97
C ILE A 223 -0.47 13.15 -8.48
N GLY A 224 -1.00 14.18 -9.16
CA GLY A 224 -1.28 14.14 -10.59
C GLY A 224 -0.03 13.94 -11.46
N ASN A 225 1.15 14.35 -10.97
CA ASN A 225 2.43 14.25 -11.66
C ASN A 225 3.38 13.23 -11.03
N PHE A 226 2.91 12.42 -10.08
CA PHE A 226 3.67 11.30 -9.56
C PHE A 226 4.11 10.36 -10.68
N GLY A 227 5.31 9.81 -10.51
CA GLY A 227 5.76 8.68 -11.30
C GLY A 227 4.86 7.47 -11.07
N GLN A 228 5.10 6.42 -11.82
CA GLN A 228 4.27 5.24 -11.85
C GLN A 228 5.11 4.00 -11.56
N VAL A 229 4.58 3.12 -10.73
CA VAL A 229 5.12 1.77 -10.54
C VAL A 229 4.18 0.81 -11.22
N HIS A 230 4.68 0.17 -12.26
CA HIS A 230 3.95 -0.84 -13.01
C HIS A 230 4.35 -2.20 -12.48
N PHE A 231 3.38 -2.93 -11.93
CA PHE A 231 3.65 -4.26 -11.37
C PHE A 231 3.46 -5.31 -12.44
N GLN A 232 4.54 -6.05 -12.72
CA GLN A 232 4.49 -7.23 -13.59
C GLN A 232 3.41 -8.19 -13.05
N PRO A 233 2.48 -8.70 -13.85
CA PRO A 233 1.49 -9.67 -13.36
C PRO A 233 2.17 -10.94 -12.82
N PRO A 234 1.76 -11.45 -11.63
CA PRO A 234 2.31 -12.69 -11.11
C PRO A 234 1.84 -13.88 -11.96
N THR A 235 2.65 -14.95 -12.00
CA THR A 235 2.21 -16.25 -12.54
C THR A 235 0.99 -16.77 -11.76
N ALA A 236 0.28 -17.75 -12.32
CA ALA A 236 -0.86 -18.36 -11.63
C ALA A 236 -0.48 -18.95 -10.27
N GLU A 237 0.68 -19.60 -10.19
CA GLU A 237 1.23 -20.16 -8.94
C GLU A 237 1.52 -19.06 -7.90
N ASN A 238 2.22 -18.00 -8.33
CA ASN A 238 2.57 -16.88 -7.46
C ASN A 238 1.33 -16.14 -6.94
N ARG A 239 0.31 -16.01 -7.80
CA ARG A 239 -1.00 -15.47 -7.41
C ARG A 239 -1.66 -16.31 -6.33
N VAL A 240 -1.68 -17.64 -6.49
CA VAL A 240 -2.24 -18.56 -5.49
C VAL A 240 -1.45 -18.47 -4.18
N ALA A 241 -0.13 -18.37 -4.22
CA ALA A 241 0.71 -18.22 -3.02
C ALA A 241 0.39 -16.92 -2.26
N LEU A 242 0.27 -15.80 -2.99
CA LEU A 242 -0.11 -14.50 -2.44
C LEU A 242 -1.51 -14.56 -1.80
N GLN A 243 -2.51 -15.06 -2.55
CA GLN A 243 -3.87 -15.19 -2.04
C GLN A 243 -3.95 -16.10 -0.82
N ARG A 244 -3.26 -17.25 -0.84
CA ARG A 244 -3.20 -18.16 0.32
C ARG A 244 -2.68 -17.43 1.57
N ARG A 245 -1.61 -16.64 1.42
CA ARG A 245 -1.07 -15.85 2.53
C ARG A 245 -2.12 -14.89 3.08
N LEU A 246 -2.82 -14.15 2.22
CA LEU A 246 -3.81 -13.17 2.65
C LEU A 246 -5.04 -13.81 3.29
N VAL A 247 -5.58 -14.88 2.70
CA VAL A 247 -6.70 -15.62 3.31
C VAL A 247 -6.30 -16.13 4.69
N ARG A 248 -5.06 -16.62 4.84
CA ARG A 248 -4.55 -17.07 6.13
C ARG A 248 -4.42 -15.90 7.13
N ALA A 249 -3.88 -14.76 6.69
CA ALA A 249 -3.77 -13.57 7.52
C ALA A 249 -5.15 -13.07 7.97
N GLY A 250 -6.11 -12.97 7.06
CA GLY A 250 -7.48 -12.60 7.34
C GLY A 250 -8.14 -13.54 8.34
N TRP A 251 -8.06 -14.86 8.12
CA TRP A 251 -8.62 -15.83 9.05
C TRP A 251 -8.07 -15.70 10.47
N PHE A 252 -6.75 -15.56 10.63
CA PHE A 252 -6.17 -15.38 11.96
C PHE A 252 -6.48 -14.01 12.58
N ASN A 253 -6.57 -12.96 11.77
CA ASN A 253 -7.02 -11.65 12.23
C ASN A 253 -8.47 -11.69 12.73
N PHE A 254 -9.36 -12.36 12.01
CA PHE A 254 -10.74 -12.61 12.43
C PHE A 254 -10.77 -13.35 13.77
N LEU A 255 -10.07 -14.48 13.90
CA LEU A 255 -10.05 -15.26 15.14
C LEU A 255 -9.57 -14.43 16.34
N ALA A 256 -8.51 -13.64 16.15
CA ALA A 256 -8.00 -12.76 17.19
C ALA A 256 -9.03 -11.67 17.57
N THR A 257 -9.64 -11.04 16.58
CA THR A 257 -10.66 -9.99 16.77
C THR A 257 -11.92 -10.55 17.43
N ALA A 258 -12.41 -11.70 16.98
CA ALA A 258 -13.59 -12.37 17.52
C ALA A 258 -13.38 -12.82 18.98
N LYS A 259 -12.17 -13.30 19.32
CA LYS A 259 -11.82 -13.64 20.70
C LYS A 259 -11.81 -12.39 21.60
N ALA A 260 -11.17 -11.31 21.15
CA ALA A 260 -11.13 -10.05 21.90
C ALA A 260 -12.55 -9.48 22.09
N ALA A 261 -13.36 -9.49 21.03
CA ALA A 261 -14.73 -9.01 21.07
C ALA A 261 -15.63 -9.86 21.99
N THR A 262 -15.52 -11.19 21.92
CA THR A 262 -16.22 -12.08 22.86
C THR A 262 -15.85 -11.74 24.29
N THR A 263 -14.54 -11.64 24.60
CA THR A 263 -14.06 -11.33 25.95
C THR A 263 -14.62 -10.00 26.47
N LEU A 264 -14.68 -8.97 25.63
CA LEU A 264 -15.19 -7.65 26.02
C LEU A 264 -16.72 -7.63 26.20
N TRP A 265 -17.46 -8.14 25.22
CA TRP A 265 -18.91 -7.94 25.17
C TRP A 265 -19.69 -8.98 25.99
N SER A 266 -19.10 -10.16 26.24
CA SER A 266 -19.70 -11.19 27.10
C SER A 266 -19.37 -11.00 28.58
N ASP A 267 -18.65 -9.94 28.96
CA ASP A 267 -18.34 -9.64 30.36
C ASP A 267 -19.61 -9.18 31.09
N GLU A 268 -19.88 -9.78 32.26
CA GLU A 268 -21.12 -9.52 33.01
C GLU A 268 -21.16 -8.11 33.65
N GLU A 269 -20.01 -7.50 33.91
CA GLU A 269 -19.92 -6.21 34.62
C GLU A 269 -19.71 -5.04 33.66
N MET A 270 -18.85 -5.22 32.66
CA MET A 270 -18.37 -4.15 31.77
C MET A 270 -18.91 -4.28 30.34
N GLY A 271 -19.52 -5.41 30.00
CA GLY A 271 -20.01 -5.74 28.66
C GLY A 271 -21.46 -5.31 28.38
N ASP A 272 -22.02 -5.85 27.29
CA ASP A 272 -23.45 -5.75 26.95
C ASP A 272 -23.90 -7.14 26.49
N LEU A 273 -24.33 -7.95 27.45
CA LEU A 273 -24.70 -9.35 27.23
C LEU A 273 -25.85 -9.52 26.23
N ASP A 274 -26.82 -8.61 26.24
CA ASP A 274 -27.95 -8.65 25.30
C ASP A 274 -27.46 -8.45 23.87
N PHE A 275 -26.60 -7.46 23.63
CA PHE A 275 -25.98 -7.26 22.33
C PHE A 275 -25.10 -8.45 21.92
N TYR A 276 -24.31 -8.96 22.87
CA TYR A 276 -23.45 -10.11 22.62
C TYR A 276 -24.24 -11.32 22.14
N GLU A 277 -25.22 -11.77 22.92
CA GLU A 277 -25.99 -12.98 22.64
C GLU A 277 -26.91 -12.82 21.43
N SER A 278 -27.57 -11.66 21.27
CA SER A 278 -28.56 -11.47 20.19
C SER A 278 -27.95 -11.13 18.84
N SER A 279 -26.80 -10.47 18.80
CA SER A 279 -26.26 -9.85 17.58
C SER A 279 -24.84 -10.31 17.26
N LEU A 280 -23.90 -10.16 18.20
CA LEU A 280 -22.48 -10.38 17.93
C LEU A 280 -22.12 -11.87 17.83
N LYS A 281 -22.56 -12.69 18.79
CA LYS A 281 -22.27 -14.13 18.83
C LYS A 281 -22.75 -14.87 17.57
N PRO A 282 -23.99 -14.66 17.06
CA PRO A 282 -24.41 -15.24 15.79
C PRO A 282 -23.53 -14.83 14.59
N ALA A 283 -23.02 -13.60 14.58
CA ALA A 283 -22.12 -13.13 13.52
C ALA A 283 -20.74 -13.81 13.60
N ILE A 284 -20.20 -13.97 14.81
CA ILE A 284 -18.95 -14.71 15.06
C ILE A 284 -19.11 -16.17 14.63
N GLU A 285 -20.15 -16.86 15.10
CA GLU A 285 -20.41 -18.27 14.78
C GLU A 285 -20.55 -18.50 13.27
N ARG A 286 -21.24 -17.58 12.57
CA ARG A 286 -21.36 -17.64 11.11
C ARG A 286 -19.99 -17.55 10.42
N GLN A 287 -19.17 -16.57 10.78
CA GLN A 287 -17.85 -16.39 10.17
C GLN A 287 -16.90 -17.54 10.53
N GLN A 288 -17.00 -18.07 11.75
CA GLN A 288 -16.23 -19.22 12.19
C GLN A 288 -16.58 -20.48 11.39
N ALA A 289 -17.88 -20.77 11.22
CA ALA A 289 -18.34 -21.90 10.41
C ALA A 289 -17.87 -21.78 8.95
N LEU A 290 -17.86 -20.58 8.39
CA LEU A 290 -17.34 -20.32 7.04
C LEU A 290 -15.83 -20.62 6.96
N GLY A 291 -15.03 -20.15 7.91
CA GLY A 291 -13.59 -20.42 7.93
C GLY A 291 -13.26 -21.90 8.12
N GLU A 292 -13.95 -22.58 9.05
CA GLU A 292 -13.80 -24.01 9.29
C GLU A 292 -14.19 -24.86 8.07
N SER A 293 -15.16 -24.41 7.28
CA SER A 293 -15.58 -25.10 6.05
C SER A 293 -14.48 -25.18 4.97
N LEU A 294 -13.47 -24.30 5.04
CA LEU A 294 -12.31 -24.35 4.14
C LEU A 294 -11.33 -25.48 4.49
N GLY A 295 -11.46 -26.09 5.68
CA GLY A 295 -10.54 -27.07 6.23
C GLY A 295 -9.29 -26.44 6.85
N GLU A 296 -8.28 -27.27 7.11
CA GLU A 296 -7.04 -26.83 7.76
C GLU A 296 -6.23 -25.87 6.85
N PRO A 297 -5.76 -24.70 7.34
CA PRO A 297 -5.05 -23.72 6.52
C PRO A 297 -3.84 -24.24 5.74
N LYS A 298 -3.17 -25.29 6.24
CA LYS A 298 -2.04 -25.94 5.57
C LYS A 298 -2.45 -26.77 4.34
N SER A 299 -3.72 -27.13 4.25
CA SER A 299 -4.29 -28.02 3.21
C SER A 299 -5.13 -27.28 2.16
N TRP A 300 -5.30 -25.95 2.29
CA TRP A 300 -6.13 -25.18 1.38
C TRP A 300 -5.63 -25.27 -0.07
N ASN A 301 -6.49 -25.84 -0.92
CA ASN A 301 -6.32 -25.88 -2.36
C ASN A 301 -6.80 -24.55 -3.01
N ALA A 302 -6.66 -24.43 -4.32
CA ALA A 302 -7.05 -23.22 -5.05
C ALA A 302 -8.53 -22.85 -4.88
N ALA A 303 -9.44 -23.82 -4.77
CA ALA A 303 -10.87 -23.56 -4.58
C ALA A 303 -11.17 -23.03 -3.17
N SER A 304 -10.57 -23.61 -2.12
CA SER A 304 -10.67 -23.11 -0.75
C SER A 304 -10.10 -21.69 -0.62
N ILE A 305 -8.98 -21.42 -1.30
CA ILE A 305 -8.39 -20.07 -1.33
C ILE A 305 -9.34 -19.09 -1.99
N GLN A 306 -9.96 -19.45 -3.12
CA GLN A 306 -10.92 -18.58 -3.81
C GLN A 306 -12.13 -18.27 -2.93
N GLN A 307 -12.70 -19.28 -2.25
CA GLN A 307 -13.79 -19.08 -1.29
C GLN A 307 -13.38 -18.18 -0.12
N GLY A 308 -12.15 -18.36 0.40
CA GLY A 308 -11.61 -17.49 1.44
C GLY A 308 -11.39 -16.05 0.98
N MET A 309 -10.95 -15.85 -0.28
CA MET A 309 -10.80 -14.50 -0.86
C MET A 309 -12.13 -13.74 -0.92
N GLU A 310 -13.25 -14.42 -1.15
CA GLU A 310 -14.60 -13.82 -1.14
C GLU A 310 -15.03 -13.35 0.26
N ARG A 311 -14.38 -13.83 1.32
CA ARG A 311 -14.64 -13.47 2.73
C ARG A 311 -13.55 -12.61 3.33
N LEU A 312 -12.49 -12.33 2.57
CA LEU A 312 -11.29 -11.72 3.12
C LEU A 312 -11.56 -10.37 3.77
N GLU A 313 -12.42 -9.54 3.16
CA GLU A 313 -12.82 -8.27 3.75
C GLU A 313 -13.54 -8.43 5.09
N ASP A 314 -14.50 -9.35 5.20
CA ASP A 314 -15.21 -9.60 6.46
C ASP A 314 -14.24 -10.03 7.58
N TRP A 315 -13.19 -10.76 7.22
CA TRP A 315 -12.20 -11.25 8.18
C TRP A 315 -11.14 -10.21 8.55
N MET A 316 -10.68 -9.42 7.59
CA MET A 316 -9.73 -8.34 7.83
C MET A 316 -10.39 -7.18 8.60
N GLU A 317 -11.65 -6.89 8.31
CA GLU A 317 -12.38 -5.71 8.81
C GLU A 317 -13.44 -6.07 9.86
N PHE A 318 -13.31 -7.23 10.51
CA PHE A 318 -14.35 -7.71 11.45
C PHE A 318 -14.64 -6.71 12.58
N HIS A 319 -13.65 -5.92 12.99
CA HIS A 319 -13.81 -4.85 13.99
C HIS A 319 -14.81 -3.76 13.53
N TYR A 320 -14.80 -3.37 12.24
CA TYR A 320 -15.81 -2.48 11.69
C TYR A 320 -17.19 -3.15 11.68
N HIS A 321 -17.25 -4.44 11.34
CA HIS A 321 -18.51 -5.18 11.37
C HIS A 321 -19.13 -5.21 12.78
N ILE A 322 -18.32 -5.38 13.82
CA ILE A 322 -18.79 -5.30 15.21
C ILE A 322 -19.38 -3.92 15.52
N ALA A 323 -18.70 -2.84 15.10
CA ALA A 323 -19.20 -1.48 15.31
C ALA A 323 -20.52 -1.21 14.56
N GLU A 324 -20.67 -1.75 13.36
CA GLU A 324 -21.90 -1.67 12.57
C GLU A 324 -23.04 -2.44 13.25
N LEU A 325 -22.80 -3.68 13.67
CA LEU A 325 -23.78 -4.48 14.43
C LEU A 325 -24.21 -3.75 15.70
N ARG A 326 -23.26 -3.15 16.42
CA ARG A 326 -23.53 -2.40 17.64
C ARG A 326 -24.38 -1.17 17.36
N SER A 327 -24.05 -0.44 16.30
CA SER A 327 -24.80 0.74 15.89
C SER A 327 -26.24 0.36 15.53
N GLN A 328 -26.43 -0.71 14.77
CA GLN A 328 -27.76 -1.20 14.41
C GLN A 328 -28.56 -1.64 15.64
N TYR A 329 -27.96 -2.44 16.52
CA TYR A 329 -28.61 -2.86 17.78
C TYR A 329 -29.09 -1.67 18.62
N LEU A 330 -28.27 -0.63 18.76
CA LEU A 330 -28.63 0.57 19.51
C LEU A 330 -29.74 1.38 18.84
N LEU A 331 -29.75 1.46 17.51
CA LEU A 331 -30.83 2.10 16.75
C LEU A 331 -32.15 1.33 16.93
N ASP A 332 -32.12 0.01 16.80
CA ASP A 332 -33.29 -0.84 16.96
C ASP A 332 -33.87 -0.72 18.38
N LYS A 333 -33.01 -0.72 19.41
CA LYS A 333 -33.42 -0.52 20.80
C LYS A 333 -33.99 0.88 21.05
N ARG A 334 -33.42 1.92 20.42
CA ARG A 334 -33.88 3.32 20.58
C ARG A 334 -35.23 3.57 19.92
N PHE A 335 -35.47 2.96 18.76
CA PHE A 335 -36.68 3.17 17.95
C PHE A 335 -37.69 2.03 18.08
N ALA A 336 -37.45 1.05 18.94
CA ALA A 336 -38.42 0.02 19.28
C ALA A 336 -39.71 0.71 19.79
N PRO A 337 -40.89 0.36 19.24
CA PRO A 337 -42.15 0.90 19.73
C PRO A 337 -42.24 0.57 21.22
N HIS A 338 -42.32 1.62 22.05
CA HIS A 338 -42.63 1.42 23.47
C HIS A 338 -43.99 0.73 23.51
N SER A 339 -43.99 -0.54 23.90
CA SER A 339 -45.22 -1.22 24.28
C SER A 339 -45.83 -0.37 25.39
N ALA A 340 -46.91 0.34 25.06
CA ALA A 340 -47.74 1.03 26.03
C ALA A 340 -48.30 -0.05 26.96
N GLU A 341 -47.74 -0.15 28.16
CA GLU A 341 -48.37 -0.84 29.28
C GLU A 341 -49.55 -0.02 29.83
#